data_AF-A0A0D5MDT8-F1
#
_entry.id   AF-A0A0D5MDT8-F1
#
_cell.length_a   1.000
_cell.length_b   1.000
_cell.length_c   1.000
_cell.angle_alpha   90.00
_cell.angle_beta   90.00
_cell.angle_gamma   90.00
#
_symmetry.space_group_name_H-M   'P 1'
#
loop_
_entity.id
_entity.type
_entity.pdbx_description
1 polymer ?
#
loop_
_entity_poly.entity_id
_entity_poly.type
_entity_poly.pdbx_seq_one_letter_code
_entity_poly.pdbx_strand_id
1 'polypeptide(L)'
;TLLGGDLFDFWVGPFYVGFFGVTTLFFAFLGTALILWGASQGPTWNIWQISIAPPDLSYGLRFAPLMEGGLWQLITVCAIGAFGSWMMREVEICRKLGMGFHVPVAFGVAISAYVTLVVIRPVLMGAWGHGFPYGIYSHLDWVSNVGYQYLHFHYNPAHMIAVSFFFASVFALSLHGGLILSSTNPAPGTVVKTPEHEDTFFRDIIGYSIGTLGIHRLGLFLALAAVLFSALCIVLSGPFWSRGWPEWWSWWLNMPIWSQWPV
;
A
#
# COMPACT_ATOMS: atom_id res chain seq x y z
N THR A 1 -25.58 1.10 11.70
CA THR A 1 -24.98 0.25 10.64
C THR A 1 -25.22 0.85 9.26
N LEU A 2 -24.61 0.30 8.21
CA LEU A 2 -24.89 0.61 6.81
C LEU A 2 -25.80 -0.46 6.17
N LEU A 3 -25.65 -1.73 6.57
CA LEU A 3 -26.44 -2.87 6.09
C LEU A 3 -26.87 -3.74 7.28
N GLY A 4 -28.00 -4.44 7.13
CA GLY A 4 -28.47 -5.43 8.10
C GLY A 4 -29.17 -4.87 9.35
N GLY A 5 -29.26 -3.54 9.52
CA GLY A 5 -29.91 -2.94 10.69
C GLY A 5 -29.25 -3.40 11.99
N ASP A 6 -30.06 -3.86 12.94
CA ASP A 6 -29.59 -4.33 14.26
C ASP A 6 -29.07 -5.79 14.24
N LEU A 7 -29.27 -6.53 13.14
CA LEU A 7 -28.96 -7.96 13.06
C LEU A 7 -27.50 -8.30 13.42
N PHE A 8 -26.57 -7.42 13.06
CA PHE A 8 -25.14 -7.58 13.31
C PHE A 8 -24.55 -6.43 14.14
N ASP A 9 -25.39 -5.58 14.74
CA ASP A 9 -24.94 -4.44 15.54
C ASP A 9 -24.59 -4.88 16.97
N PHE A 10 -23.50 -5.63 17.10
CA PHE A 10 -22.99 -6.08 18.40
C PHE A 10 -21.46 -6.16 18.41
N TRP A 11 -20.90 -6.47 19.58
CA TRP A 11 -19.47 -6.63 19.81
C TRP A 11 -19.16 -8.04 20.30
N VAL A 12 -17.96 -8.51 19.96
CA VAL A 12 -17.35 -9.70 20.55
C VAL A 12 -16.05 -9.25 21.22
N GLY A 13 -16.06 -9.15 22.54
CA GLY A 13 -14.97 -8.51 23.28
C GLY A 13 -14.74 -7.07 22.79
N PRO A 14 -13.50 -6.68 22.43
CA PRO A 14 -13.23 -5.33 21.92
C PRO A 14 -13.62 -5.15 20.43
N PHE A 15 -14.02 -6.20 19.73
CA PHE A 15 -14.25 -6.16 18.29
C PHE A 15 -15.72 -5.87 17.97
N TYR A 16 -15.98 -4.69 17.42
CA TYR A 16 -17.26 -4.42 16.77
C TYR A 16 -17.46 -5.37 15.58
N VAL A 17 -18.65 -5.97 15.44
CA VAL A 17 -18.96 -6.92 14.37
C VAL A 17 -19.45 -6.18 13.13
N GLY A 18 -20.73 -5.81 13.08
CA GLY A 18 -21.36 -5.25 11.89
C GLY A 18 -21.47 -6.27 10.74
N PHE A 19 -22.28 -5.97 9.72
CA PHE A 19 -22.39 -6.83 8.54
C PHE A 19 -21.02 -7.08 7.90
N PHE A 20 -20.20 -6.03 7.83
CA PHE A 20 -18.88 -6.09 7.22
C PHE A 20 -17.84 -6.82 8.07
N GLY A 21 -18.03 -6.97 9.39
CA GLY A 21 -17.20 -7.87 10.20
C GLY A 21 -17.44 -9.33 9.85
N VAL A 22 -18.70 -9.71 9.61
CA VAL A 22 -19.07 -11.07 9.18
C VAL A 22 -18.49 -11.36 7.80
N THR A 23 -18.62 -10.44 6.83
CA THR A 23 -18.05 -10.66 5.48
C THR A 23 -16.52 -10.65 5.49
N THR A 24 -15.88 -9.81 6.31
CA THR A 24 -14.42 -9.87 6.52
C THR A 24 -14.02 -11.26 7.00
N LEU A 25 -14.70 -11.79 8.03
CA LEU A 25 -14.39 -13.11 8.57
C LEU A 25 -14.56 -14.21 7.51
N PHE A 26 -15.66 -14.17 6.74
CA PHE A 26 -15.90 -15.12 5.66
C PHE A 26 -14.77 -15.12 4.62
N PHE A 27 -14.41 -13.95 4.08
CA PHE A 27 -13.38 -13.84 3.06
C PHE A 27 -11.99 -14.17 3.58
N ALA A 28 -11.63 -13.70 4.79
CA ALA A 28 -10.34 -13.99 5.39
C ALA A 28 -10.19 -15.47 5.74
N PHE A 29 -11.24 -16.10 6.27
CA PHE A 29 -11.26 -17.53 6.56
C PHE A 29 -11.11 -18.35 5.27
N LEU A 30 -11.93 -18.08 4.25
CA LEU A 30 -11.89 -18.82 2.99
C LEU A 30 -10.54 -18.64 2.28
N GLY A 31 -10.04 -17.41 2.18
CA GLY A 31 -8.73 -17.12 1.59
C GLY A 31 -7.60 -17.86 2.31
N THR A 32 -7.62 -17.89 3.63
CA THR A 32 -6.63 -18.61 4.45
C THR A 32 -6.73 -20.11 4.24
N ALA A 33 -7.94 -20.68 4.22
CA ALA A 33 -8.16 -22.09 3.95
C ALA A 33 -7.64 -22.50 2.56
N LEU A 34 -7.83 -21.65 1.54
CA LEU A 34 -7.30 -21.87 0.19
C LEU A 34 -5.77 -21.79 0.15
N ILE A 35 -5.14 -20.90 0.92
CA ILE A 35 -3.66 -20.85 1.07
C ILE A 35 -3.16 -22.16 1.70
N LEU A 36 -3.79 -22.63 2.78
CA LEU A 36 -3.42 -23.87 3.44
C LEU A 36 -3.63 -25.08 2.53
N TRP A 37 -4.68 -25.08 1.72
CA TRP A 37 -4.87 -26.10 0.69
C TRP A 37 -3.73 -26.05 -0.33
N GLY A 38 -3.42 -24.89 -0.89
CA GLY A 38 -2.29 -24.74 -1.82
C GLY A 38 -0.95 -25.19 -1.21
N ALA A 39 -0.69 -24.84 0.05
CA ALA A 39 0.51 -25.27 0.78
C ALA A 39 0.57 -26.80 0.95
N SER A 40 -0.56 -27.44 1.25
CA SER A 40 -0.63 -28.91 1.40
C SER A 40 -0.30 -29.70 0.13
N GLN A 41 -0.47 -29.07 -1.03
CA GLN A 41 -0.12 -29.66 -2.32
C GLN A 41 1.28 -29.22 -2.80
N GLY A 42 1.88 -28.25 -2.11
CA GLY A 42 3.23 -27.77 -2.38
C GLY A 42 4.31 -28.70 -1.80
N PRO A 43 5.59 -28.38 -2.05
CA PRO A 43 6.70 -29.22 -1.63
C PRO A 43 7.02 -29.10 -0.12
N THR A 44 6.39 -28.18 0.61
CA THR A 44 6.81 -27.82 1.97
C THR A 44 5.72 -27.11 2.78
N TRP A 45 5.77 -27.30 4.10
CA TRP A 45 5.01 -26.53 5.09
C TRP A 45 5.83 -25.41 5.75
N ASN A 46 7.08 -25.23 5.33
CA ASN A 46 7.90 -24.13 5.80
C ASN A 46 7.31 -22.81 5.34
N ILE A 47 6.84 -21.99 6.30
CA ILE A 47 6.15 -20.71 6.05
C ILE A 47 6.96 -19.77 5.14
N TRP A 48 8.29 -19.81 5.21
CA TRP A 48 9.17 -19.00 4.37
C TRP A 48 9.19 -19.41 2.89
N GLN A 49 8.84 -20.66 2.62
CA GLN A 49 8.91 -21.29 1.29
C GLN A 49 7.53 -21.57 0.67
N ILE A 50 6.45 -21.44 1.43
CA ILE A 50 5.09 -21.50 0.87
C ILE A 50 4.93 -20.38 -0.16
N SER A 51 4.46 -20.73 -1.35
CA SER A 51 4.22 -19.80 -2.44
C SER A 51 3.02 -20.23 -3.25
N ILE A 52 2.01 -19.37 -3.33
CA ILE A 52 0.86 -19.55 -4.23
C ILE A 52 1.08 -18.65 -5.44
N ALA A 53 1.45 -19.24 -6.59
CA ALA A 53 1.77 -18.50 -7.81
C ALA A 53 0.50 -18.17 -8.63
N PRO A 54 0.49 -17.02 -9.35
CA PRO A 54 -0.53 -16.75 -10.37
C PRO A 54 -0.43 -17.77 -11.51
N PRO A 55 -1.45 -17.87 -12.37
CA PRO A 55 -1.41 -18.76 -13.53
C PRO A 55 -0.36 -18.32 -14.55
N ASP A 56 0.08 -19.27 -15.38
CA ASP A 56 0.99 -18.99 -16.49
C ASP A 56 0.43 -17.94 -17.47
N LEU A 57 1.31 -17.19 -18.13
CA LEU A 57 0.91 -16.12 -19.07
C LEU A 57 0.02 -16.64 -20.23
N SER A 58 0.17 -17.90 -20.63
CA SER A 58 -0.65 -18.53 -21.68
C SER A 58 -2.15 -18.59 -21.34
N TYR A 59 -2.51 -18.57 -20.05
CA TYR A 59 -3.90 -18.47 -19.62
C TYR A 59 -4.52 -17.10 -19.93
N GLY A 60 -3.70 -16.06 -20.10
CA GLY A 60 -4.18 -14.69 -20.27
C GLY A 60 -5.00 -14.26 -19.07
N LEU A 61 -6.20 -13.72 -19.31
CA LEU A 61 -7.15 -13.30 -18.27
C LEU A 61 -8.21 -14.37 -17.92
N ARG A 62 -8.03 -15.62 -18.35
CA ARG A 62 -8.98 -16.71 -18.08
C ARG A 62 -8.81 -17.27 -16.66
N PHE A 63 -9.86 -17.92 -16.17
CA PHE A 63 -9.76 -18.74 -14.97
C PHE A 63 -8.95 -20.01 -15.27
N ALA A 64 -7.95 -20.30 -14.45
CA ALA A 64 -7.06 -21.46 -14.61
C ALA A 64 -7.52 -22.64 -13.74
N PRO A 65 -7.09 -23.88 -14.04
CA PRO A 65 -7.24 -25.00 -13.10
C PRO A 65 -6.71 -24.64 -11.71
N LEU A 66 -7.34 -25.15 -10.65
CA LEU A 66 -7.04 -24.75 -9.27
C LEU A 66 -5.55 -24.85 -8.94
N MET A 67 -4.91 -25.97 -9.33
CA MET A 67 -3.49 -26.23 -9.06
C MET A 67 -2.53 -25.50 -10.02
N GLU A 68 -3.03 -24.84 -11.05
CA GLU A 68 -2.25 -24.12 -12.06
C GLU A 68 -2.48 -22.60 -11.99
N GLY A 69 -2.78 -22.09 -10.78
CA GLY A 69 -3.01 -20.67 -10.52
C GLY A 69 -4.46 -20.29 -10.26
N GLY A 70 -5.42 -21.21 -10.40
CA GLY A 70 -6.82 -20.97 -10.02
C GLY A 70 -6.99 -20.69 -8.52
N LEU A 71 -6.18 -21.32 -7.66
CA LEU A 71 -6.13 -20.99 -6.23
C LEU A 71 -5.71 -19.54 -6.00
N TRP A 72 -4.68 -19.05 -6.69
CA TRP A 72 -4.25 -17.65 -6.60
C TRP A 72 -5.38 -16.69 -6.99
N GLN A 73 -6.14 -17.00 -8.05
CA GLN A 73 -7.26 -16.18 -8.50
C GLN A 73 -8.36 -16.09 -7.42
N LEU A 74 -8.73 -17.22 -6.82
CA LEU A 74 -9.74 -17.25 -5.75
C LEU A 74 -9.25 -16.56 -4.46
N ILE A 75 -7.98 -16.76 -4.09
CA ILE A 75 -7.36 -16.10 -2.94
C ILE A 75 -7.32 -14.58 -3.18
N THR A 76 -7.03 -14.12 -4.40
CA THR A 76 -7.05 -12.71 -4.77
C THR A 76 -8.44 -12.11 -4.54
N VAL A 77 -9.50 -12.79 -5.00
CA VAL A 77 -10.89 -12.36 -4.78
C VAL A 77 -11.22 -12.30 -3.29
N CYS A 78 -10.80 -13.31 -2.52
CA CYS A 78 -10.97 -13.32 -1.07
C CYS A 78 -10.23 -12.17 -0.39
N ALA A 79 -8.99 -11.87 -0.79
CA ALA A 79 -8.21 -10.77 -0.24
C ALA A 79 -8.88 -9.42 -0.51
N ILE A 80 -9.30 -9.15 -1.75
CA ILE A 80 -10.02 -7.91 -2.11
C ILE A 80 -11.34 -7.80 -1.33
N GLY A 81 -12.09 -8.90 -1.22
CA GLY A 81 -13.32 -8.96 -0.44
C GLY A 81 -13.10 -8.69 1.05
N ALA A 82 -12.04 -9.25 1.64
CA ALA A 82 -11.67 -9.03 3.03
C ALA A 82 -11.23 -7.58 3.29
N PHE A 83 -10.38 -7.01 2.43
CA PHE A 83 -9.92 -5.63 2.58
C PHE A 83 -11.06 -4.62 2.40
N GLY A 84 -11.90 -4.80 1.37
CA GLY A 84 -13.06 -3.95 1.15
C GLY A 84 -14.07 -4.06 2.30
N SER A 85 -14.32 -5.27 2.81
CA SER A 85 -15.16 -5.47 3.99
C SER A 85 -14.56 -4.78 5.22
N TRP A 86 -13.27 -4.90 5.45
CA TRP A 86 -12.61 -4.24 6.58
C TRP A 86 -12.74 -2.71 6.53
N MET A 87 -12.49 -2.12 5.36
CA MET A 87 -12.68 -0.68 5.14
C MET A 87 -14.13 -0.25 5.44
N MET A 88 -15.12 -1.01 4.96
CA MET A 88 -16.53 -0.69 5.21
C MET A 88 -16.96 -0.91 6.66
N ARG A 89 -16.33 -1.86 7.37
CA ARG A 89 -16.48 -2.01 8.83
C ARG A 89 -15.95 -0.80 9.57
N GLU A 90 -14.80 -0.24 9.17
CA GLU A 90 -14.29 1.01 9.73
C GLU A 90 -15.26 2.18 9.49
N VAL A 91 -15.90 2.26 8.33
CA VAL A 91 -16.95 3.27 8.05
C VAL A 91 -18.13 3.13 9.03
N GLU A 92 -18.59 1.91 9.32
CA GLU A 92 -19.65 1.69 10.32
C GLU A 92 -19.23 2.15 11.72
N ILE A 93 -17.99 1.85 12.12
CA ILE A 93 -17.43 2.29 13.40
C ILE A 93 -17.35 3.83 13.45
N CYS A 94 -16.87 4.48 12.39
CA CYS A 94 -16.80 5.93 12.31
C CYS A 94 -18.19 6.58 12.49
N ARG A 95 -19.23 6.02 11.83
CA ARG A 95 -20.61 6.49 11.97
C ARG A 95 -21.12 6.33 13.41
N LYS A 96 -20.83 5.19 14.04
CA LYS A 96 -21.26 4.92 15.41
C LYS A 96 -20.59 5.84 16.43
N LEU A 97 -19.31 6.15 16.24
CA LEU A 97 -18.53 7.04 17.11
C LEU A 97 -18.68 8.53 16.77
N GLY A 98 -19.41 8.89 15.70
CA GLY A 98 -19.58 10.29 15.28
C GLY A 98 -18.29 10.95 14.78
N MET A 99 -17.34 10.18 14.25
CA MET A 99 -16.05 10.69 13.74
C MET A 99 -15.99 10.71 12.20
N GLY A 100 -15.06 11.49 11.65
CA GLY A 100 -14.84 11.56 10.20
C GLY A 100 -14.21 10.29 9.61
N PHE A 101 -14.33 10.12 8.28
CA PHE A 101 -13.93 8.90 7.54
C PHE A 101 -12.47 8.87 7.08
N HIS A 102 -11.57 9.67 7.66
CA HIS A 102 -10.18 9.79 7.19
C HIS A 102 -9.42 8.46 7.22
N VAL A 103 -9.65 7.62 8.25
CA VAL A 103 -8.99 6.31 8.41
C VAL A 103 -9.39 5.33 7.31
N PRO A 104 -10.68 5.00 7.07
CA PRO A 104 -11.06 4.10 5.99
C PRO A 104 -10.70 4.65 4.60
N VAL A 105 -10.75 5.96 4.39
CA VAL A 105 -10.30 6.57 3.12
C VAL A 105 -8.80 6.37 2.91
N ALA A 106 -7.98 6.57 3.94
CA ALA A 106 -6.55 6.30 3.89
C ALA A 106 -6.25 4.83 3.62
N PHE A 107 -6.97 3.91 4.28
CA PHE A 107 -6.85 2.47 4.04
C PHE A 107 -7.22 2.09 2.60
N GLY A 108 -8.24 2.74 2.02
CA GLY A 108 -8.61 2.57 0.61
C GLY A 108 -7.47 2.82 -0.39
N VAL A 109 -6.51 3.70 -0.06
CA VAL A 109 -5.30 3.93 -0.88
C VAL A 109 -4.33 2.74 -0.81
N ALA A 110 -4.22 2.06 0.33
CA ALA A 110 -3.44 0.82 0.41
C ALA A 110 -4.10 -0.32 -0.38
N ILE A 111 -5.44 -0.43 -0.30
CA ILE A 111 -6.21 -1.39 -1.09
C ILE A 111 -6.00 -1.15 -2.59
N SER A 112 -6.06 0.12 -3.03
CA SER A 112 -5.88 0.44 -4.45
C SER A 112 -4.48 0.09 -4.96
N ALA A 113 -3.43 0.24 -4.14
CA ALA A 113 -2.08 -0.20 -4.50
C ALA A 113 -1.97 -1.72 -4.64
N TYR A 114 -2.58 -2.49 -3.73
CA TYR A 114 -2.65 -3.96 -3.88
C TYR A 114 -3.41 -4.36 -5.15
N VAL A 115 -4.62 -3.82 -5.36
CA VAL A 115 -5.45 -4.06 -6.56
C VAL A 115 -4.72 -3.64 -7.83
N THR A 116 -3.88 -2.61 -7.76
CA THR A 116 -3.05 -2.19 -8.89
C THR A 116 -2.11 -3.29 -9.34
N LEU A 117 -1.45 -3.97 -8.41
CA LEU A 117 -0.46 -5.01 -8.68
C LEU A 117 -1.07 -6.32 -9.18
N VAL A 118 -2.22 -6.72 -8.63
CA VAL A 118 -2.82 -8.04 -8.91
C VAL A 118 -4.02 -8.00 -9.84
N VAL A 119 -4.58 -6.81 -10.12
CA VAL A 119 -5.70 -6.63 -11.06
C VAL A 119 -5.37 -5.66 -12.17
N ILE A 120 -5.14 -4.38 -11.85
CA ILE A 120 -5.11 -3.32 -12.88
C ILE A 120 -3.95 -3.55 -13.85
N ARG A 121 -2.72 -3.67 -13.34
CA ARG A 121 -1.55 -3.90 -14.20
C ARG A 121 -1.64 -5.25 -14.94
N PRO A 122 -1.98 -6.39 -14.31
CA PRO A 122 -2.18 -7.65 -15.01
C PRO A 122 -3.22 -7.57 -16.15
N VAL A 123 -4.35 -6.90 -15.92
CA VAL A 123 -5.37 -6.66 -16.96
C VAL A 123 -4.81 -5.82 -18.11
N LEU A 124 -4.10 -4.73 -17.81
CA LEU A 124 -3.46 -3.90 -18.82
C LEU A 124 -2.36 -4.64 -19.61
N MET A 125 -1.73 -5.64 -18.99
CA MET A 125 -0.73 -6.50 -19.65
C MET A 125 -1.33 -7.75 -20.30
N GLY A 126 -2.64 -7.98 -20.15
CA GLY A 126 -3.36 -9.08 -20.80
C GLY A 126 -3.23 -10.46 -20.14
N ALA A 127 -2.62 -10.57 -18.96
CA ALA A 127 -2.50 -11.85 -18.25
C ALA A 127 -2.38 -11.73 -16.73
N TRP A 128 -3.06 -12.62 -15.99
CA TRP A 128 -2.98 -12.70 -14.53
C TRP A 128 -1.58 -13.06 -14.03
N GLY A 129 -0.80 -13.78 -14.84
CA GLY A 129 0.59 -14.16 -14.53
C GLY A 129 1.56 -12.99 -14.31
N HIS A 130 1.14 -11.75 -14.59
CA HIS A 130 1.89 -10.55 -14.24
C HIS A 130 1.70 -10.09 -12.78
N GLY A 131 0.73 -10.66 -12.06
CA GLY A 131 0.55 -10.45 -10.62
C GLY A 131 1.70 -11.08 -9.83
N PHE A 132 1.91 -10.63 -8.59
CA PHE A 132 2.93 -11.21 -7.73
C PHE A 132 2.43 -12.49 -7.03
N PRO A 133 3.30 -13.47 -6.75
CA PRO A 133 2.95 -14.68 -6.02
C PRO A 133 2.74 -14.41 -4.52
N TYR A 134 1.84 -15.14 -3.88
CA TYR A 134 1.64 -15.05 -2.43
C TYR A 134 2.59 -15.99 -1.69
N GLY A 135 3.77 -15.47 -1.37
CA GLY A 135 4.79 -16.14 -0.58
C GLY A 135 5.83 -15.15 -0.06
N ILE A 136 6.42 -15.45 1.10
CA ILE A 136 7.31 -14.50 1.78
C ILE A 136 8.56 -14.19 0.95
N TYR A 137 9.24 -15.20 0.40
CA TYR A 137 10.39 -14.95 -0.48
C TYR A 137 9.99 -14.78 -1.94
N SER A 138 9.01 -15.53 -2.43
CA SER A 138 8.65 -15.50 -3.85
C SER A 138 8.10 -14.14 -4.31
N HIS A 139 7.46 -13.36 -3.43
CA HIS A 139 7.07 -11.99 -3.81
C HIS A 139 8.28 -11.04 -3.92
N LEU A 140 9.35 -11.27 -3.14
CA LEU A 140 10.60 -10.50 -3.27
C LEU A 140 11.33 -10.85 -4.57
N ASP A 141 11.33 -12.14 -4.95
CA ASP A 141 11.86 -12.57 -6.24
C ASP A 141 11.10 -11.90 -7.38
N TRP A 142 9.77 -11.81 -7.29
CA TRP A 142 8.95 -11.06 -8.25
C TRP A 142 9.34 -9.58 -8.30
N VAL A 143 9.52 -8.91 -7.15
CA VAL A 143 9.93 -7.49 -7.09
C VAL A 143 11.28 -7.30 -7.78
N SER A 144 12.25 -8.17 -7.51
CA SER A 144 13.58 -8.13 -8.14
C SER A 144 13.47 -8.31 -9.66
N ASN A 145 12.80 -9.38 -10.10
CA ASN A 145 12.68 -9.72 -11.51
C ASN A 145 11.95 -8.62 -12.31
N VAL A 146 10.83 -8.10 -11.78
CA VAL A 146 10.11 -7.00 -12.42
C VAL A 146 10.94 -5.73 -12.45
N GLY A 147 11.71 -5.43 -11.40
CA GLY A 147 12.62 -4.29 -11.38
C GLY A 147 13.67 -4.36 -12.49
N TYR A 148 14.32 -5.51 -12.64
CA TYR A 148 15.39 -5.72 -13.62
C TYR A 148 14.89 -5.89 -15.07
N GLN A 149 13.62 -6.26 -15.28
CA GLN A 149 13.00 -6.24 -16.63
C GLN A 149 13.09 -4.86 -17.30
N TYR A 150 13.14 -3.79 -16.52
CA TYR A 150 13.29 -2.41 -17.00
C TYR A 150 14.68 -1.83 -16.70
N LEU A 151 15.70 -2.70 -16.64
CA LEU A 151 17.10 -2.42 -16.29
C LEU A 151 17.27 -1.91 -14.86
N HIS A 152 17.15 -0.60 -14.65
CA HIS A 152 17.31 0.04 -13.35
C HIS A 152 16.04 0.78 -12.97
N PHE A 153 15.20 0.14 -12.14
CA PHE A 153 13.92 0.70 -11.71
C PHE A 153 14.04 2.01 -10.93
N HIS A 154 15.23 2.31 -10.38
CA HIS A 154 15.57 3.60 -9.79
C HIS A 154 15.33 4.79 -10.73
N TYR A 155 15.45 4.60 -12.05
CA TYR A 155 15.24 5.64 -13.07
C TYR A 155 13.77 5.88 -13.42
N ASN A 156 12.83 5.10 -12.87
CA ASN A 156 11.41 5.37 -13.05
C ASN A 156 11.05 6.68 -12.32
N PRO A 157 10.60 7.73 -13.02
CA PRO A 157 10.37 9.04 -12.39
C PRO A 157 9.26 8.99 -11.33
N ALA A 158 8.21 8.21 -11.54
CA ALA A 158 7.16 8.03 -10.54
C ALA A 158 7.67 7.25 -9.32
N HIS A 159 8.58 6.28 -9.52
CA HIS A 159 9.23 5.57 -8.43
C HIS A 159 10.14 6.49 -7.59
N MET A 160 10.91 7.37 -8.23
CA MET A 160 11.72 8.38 -7.54
C MET A 160 10.85 9.26 -6.62
N ILE A 161 9.71 9.73 -7.12
CA ILE A 161 8.75 10.52 -6.34
C ILE A 161 8.18 9.70 -5.18
N ALA A 162 7.76 8.44 -5.43
CA ALA A 162 7.24 7.55 -4.39
C ALA A 162 8.25 7.35 -3.24
N VAL A 163 9.50 7.01 -3.57
CA VAL A 163 10.58 6.81 -2.59
C VAL A 163 10.85 8.09 -1.82
N SER A 164 10.83 9.25 -2.49
CA SER A 164 11.02 10.56 -1.84
C SER A 164 9.91 10.83 -0.82
N PHE A 165 8.65 10.53 -1.14
CA PHE A 165 7.54 10.64 -0.21
C PHE A 165 7.63 9.62 0.94
N PHE A 166 8.11 8.39 0.71
CA PHE A 166 8.36 7.45 1.80
C PHE A 166 9.41 7.99 2.79
N PHE A 167 10.55 8.47 2.28
CA PHE A 167 11.58 9.08 3.13
C PHE A 167 11.06 10.30 3.87
N ALA A 168 10.35 11.20 3.18
CA ALA A 168 9.74 12.37 3.81
C ALA A 168 8.70 11.98 4.89
N SER A 169 7.92 10.93 4.67
CA SER A 169 6.91 10.45 5.63
C SER A 169 7.56 9.97 6.92
N VAL A 170 8.60 9.13 6.82
CA VAL A 170 9.32 8.61 8.00
C VAL A 170 10.09 9.72 8.72
N PHE A 171 10.67 10.65 7.97
CA PHE A 171 11.31 11.84 8.53
C PHE A 171 10.32 12.71 9.32
N ALA A 172 9.18 13.06 8.71
CA ALA A 172 8.13 13.84 9.36
C ALA A 172 7.53 13.13 10.58
N LEU A 173 7.33 11.80 10.50
CA LEU A 173 6.85 10.99 11.63
C LEU A 173 7.83 11.02 12.80
N SER A 174 9.13 10.89 12.52
CA SER A 174 10.18 10.92 13.53
C SER A 174 10.25 12.28 14.22
N LEU A 175 10.18 13.36 13.44
CA LEU A 175 10.12 14.72 13.96
C LEU A 175 8.87 14.96 14.80
N HIS A 176 7.70 14.53 14.33
CA HIS A 176 6.44 14.70 15.05
C HIS A 176 6.44 13.96 16.39
N GLY A 177 6.79 12.67 16.38
CA GLY A 177 6.86 11.88 17.61
C GLY A 177 7.89 12.43 18.59
N GLY A 178 9.07 12.83 18.09
CA GLY A 178 10.10 13.47 18.91
C GLY A 178 9.65 14.78 19.55
N LEU A 179 8.94 15.63 18.80
CA LEU A 179 8.44 16.93 19.29
C LEU A 179 7.39 16.78 20.39
N ILE A 180 6.41 15.89 20.18
CA ILE A 180 5.37 15.65 21.19
C ILE A 180 6.00 15.07 22.44
N LEU A 181 6.87 14.06 22.30
CA LEU A 181 7.52 13.43 23.43
C LEU A 181 8.45 14.39 24.20
N SER A 182 9.17 15.28 23.52
CA SER A 182 10.02 16.28 24.20
C SER A 182 9.20 17.31 24.97
N SER A 183 7.98 17.62 24.48
CA SER A 183 7.06 18.55 25.12
C SER A 183 6.33 17.93 26.31
N THR A 184 5.91 16.67 26.21
CA THR A 184 5.21 15.95 27.29
C THR A 184 6.14 15.33 28.32
N ASN A 185 7.42 15.13 27.98
CA ASN A 185 8.43 14.56 28.86
C ASN A 185 9.66 15.48 28.98
N PRO A 186 9.49 16.69 29.54
CA PRO A 186 10.61 17.61 29.68
C PRO A 186 11.53 17.16 30.84
N ALA A 187 12.65 17.85 31.04
CA ALA A 187 13.62 17.48 32.08
C ALA A 187 12.99 17.39 33.49
N PRO A 188 13.52 16.53 34.39
CA PRO A 188 12.99 16.39 35.74
C PRO A 188 12.86 17.74 36.46
N GLY A 189 11.73 17.95 37.14
CA GLY A 189 11.44 19.21 37.81
C GLY A 189 10.92 20.34 36.91
N THR A 190 10.77 20.10 35.60
CA THR A 190 10.16 21.07 34.68
C THR A 190 8.72 20.68 34.33
N VAL A 191 7.88 21.69 34.09
CA VAL A 191 6.49 21.48 33.68
C VAL A 191 6.38 21.11 32.20
N VAL A 192 5.38 20.28 31.88
CA VAL A 192 4.97 19.92 30.51
C VAL A 192 4.84 21.18 29.65
N LYS A 193 5.36 21.10 28.44
CA LYS A 193 5.38 22.23 27.50
C LYS A 193 4.05 22.37 26.77
N THR A 194 3.83 23.56 26.23
CA THR A 194 2.60 23.92 25.52
C THR A 194 2.83 23.89 24.00
N PRO A 195 1.78 23.87 23.18
CA PRO A 195 1.91 23.97 21.72
C PRO A 195 2.70 25.19 21.23
N GLU A 196 2.71 26.29 22.00
CA GLU A 196 3.52 27.47 21.67
C GLU A 196 5.04 27.20 21.79
N HIS A 197 5.44 26.29 22.68
CA HIS A 197 6.83 25.84 22.77
C HIS A 197 7.20 24.94 21.60
N GLU A 198 6.29 24.06 21.16
CA GLU A 198 6.48 23.23 19.97
C GLU A 198 6.72 24.09 18.72
N ASP A 199 5.90 25.13 18.56
CA ASP A 199 6.03 26.11 17.49
C ASP A 199 7.35 26.89 17.56
N THR A 200 7.72 27.35 18.75
CA THR A 200 8.97 28.10 18.97
C THR A 200 10.19 27.23 18.64
N PHE A 201 10.21 25.97 19.07
CA PHE A 201 11.30 25.03 18.77
C PHE A 201 11.56 24.93 17.25
N PHE A 202 10.51 24.71 16.46
CA PHE A 202 10.65 24.60 15.01
C PHE A 202 11.01 25.94 14.33
N ARG A 203 10.46 27.05 14.82
CA ARG A 203 10.82 28.39 14.33
C ARG A 203 12.28 28.75 14.62
N ASP A 204 12.80 28.36 15.78
CA ASP A 204 14.19 28.62 16.15
C ASP A 204 15.18 27.81 15.29
N ILE A 205 14.83 26.57 14.94
CA ILE A 205 15.74 25.67 14.19
C ILE A 205 15.70 25.93 12.69
N ILE A 206 14.50 26.03 12.09
CA ILE A 206 14.33 26.09 10.63
C ILE A 206 13.53 27.31 10.15
N GLY A 207 13.17 28.24 11.03
CA GLY A 207 12.42 29.45 10.66
C GLY A 207 10.92 29.22 10.37
N TYR A 208 10.40 28.01 10.56
CA TYR A 208 9.03 27.64 10.21
C TYR A 208 8.46 26.56 11.12
N SER A 209 7.22 26.73 11.58
CA SER A 209 6.41 25.66 12.18
C SER A 209 5.13 25.48 11.37
N ILE A 210 4.83 24.23 11.03
CA ILE A 210 3.59 23.85 10.33
C ILE A 210 2.37 23.78 11.28
N GLY A 211 2.60 23.84 12.59
CA GLY A 211 1.58 23.77 13.62
C GLY A 211 0.97 22.37 13.82
N THR A 212 0.22 22.23 14.92
CA THR A 212 -0.30 20.93 15.40
C THR A 212 -1.28 20.27 14.43
N LEU A 213 -2.24 21.00 13.87
CA LEU A 213 -3.14 20.43 12.85
C LEU A 213 -2.42 20.17 11.52
N GLY A 214 -1.47 21.05 11.17
CA GLY A 214 -0.74 20.99 9.91
C GLY A 214 0.12 19.74 9.80
N ILE A 215 0.81 19.34 10.88
CA ILE A 215 1.66 18.13 10.86
C ILE A 215 0.86 16.84 10.66
N HIS A 216 -0.36 16.74 11.21
CA HIS A 216 -1.23 15.58 10.98
C HIS A 216 -1.73 15.52 9.53
N ARG A 217 -2.09 16.67 8.94
CA ARG A 217 -2.46 16.76 7.52
C ARG A 217 -1.29 16.43 6.60
N LEU A 218 -0.10 16.94 6.91
CA LEU A 218 1.12 16.67 6.16
C LEU A 218 1.47 15.18 6.23
N GLY A 219 1.46 14.58 7.42
CA GLY A 219 1.76 13.16 7.60
C GLY A 219 0.82 12.26 6.79
N LEU A 220 -0.48 12.55 6.82
CA LEU A 220 -1.46 11.85 5.98
C LEU A 220 -1.15 12.04 4.49
N PHE A 221 -0.94 13.29 4.05
CA PHE A 221 -0.65 13.58 2.64
C PHE A 221 0.60 12.84 2.14
N LEU A 222 1.72 12.92 2.87
CA LEU A 222 2.98 12.30 2.48
C LEU A 222 2.83 10.78 2.36
N ALA A 223 2.16 10.15 3.34
CA ALA A 223 1.95 8.71 3.34
C ALA A 223 1.06 8.26 2.17
N LEU A 224 -0.04 8.97 1.91
CA LEU A 224 -0.94 8.64 0.79
C LEU A 224 -0.27 8.90 -0.57
N ALA A 225 0.47 10.02 -0.70
CA ALA A 225 1.20 10.34 -1.92
C ALA A 225 2.25 9.26 -2.23
N ALA A 226 3.00 8.78 -1.24
CA ALA A 226 3.96 7.69 -1.41
C ALA A 226 3.31 6.47 -2.09
N VAL A 227 2.17 6.01 -1.55
CA VAL A 227 1.45 4.83 -2.05
C VAL A 227 0.83 5.08 -3.43
N LEU A 228 0.24 6.26 -3.67
CA LEU A 228 -0.33 6.62 -4.97
C LEU A 228 0.74 6.66 -6.07
N PHE A 229 1.92 7.22 -5.79
CA PHE A 229 3.04 7.21 -6.74
C PHE A 229 3.66 5.82 -6.91
N SER A 230 3.62 4.96 -5.89
CA SER A 230 3.97 3.52 -6.05
C SER A 230 3.02 2.79 -6.99
N ALA A 231 1.71 3.01 -6.86
CA ALA A 231 0.73 2.44 -7.78
C ALA A 231 0.93 2.98 -9.21
N LEU A 232 1.18 4.29 -9.36
CA LEU A 232 1.46 4.89 -10.65
C LEU A 232 2.72 4.32 -11.31
N CYS A 233 3.83 4.18 -10.56
CA CYS A 233 5.10 3.76 -11.13
C CYS A 233 5.05 2.35 -11.72
N ILE A 234 4.29 1.45 -11.09
CA ILE A 234 4.15 0.07 -11.57
C ILE A 234 3.14 -0.04 -12.71
N VAL A 235 2.06 0.75 -12.72
CA VAL A 235 1.09 0.80 -13.85
C VAL A 235 1.75 1.28 -15.13
N LEU A 236 2.66 2.26 -15.04
CA LEU A 236 3.40 2.74 -16.20
C LEU A 236 4.36 1.67 -16.75
N SER A 237 4.92 0.83 -15.88
CA SER A 237 5.93 -0.18 -16.22
C SER A 237 5.31 -1.39 -16.91
N GLY A 238 5.44 -1.43 -18.24
CA GLY A 238 4.88 -2.47 -19.12
C GLY A 238 3.80 -1.89 -20.04
N PRO A 239 2.63 -1.52 -19.50
CA PRO A 239 1.54 -0.99 -20.31
C PRO A 239 1.87 0.30 -21.07
N PHE A 240 2.61 1.23 -20.47
CA PHE A 240 2.86 2.56 -21.04
C PHE A 240 4.34 2.85 -21.32
N TRP A 241 5.25 2.08 -20.71
CA TRP A 241 6.68 2.11 -20.98
C TRP A 241 7.26 0.70 -20.94
N SER A 242 7.78 0.24 -22.07
CA SER A 242 8.32 -1.12 -22.24
C SER A 242 9.84 -1.19 -22.32
N ARG A 243 10.53 -0.04 -22.44
CA ARG A 243 12.00 0.06 -22.50
C ARG A 243 12.61 0.16 -21.11
N GLY A 244 13.93 0.16 -21.01
CA GLY A 244 14.62 0.45 -19.76
C GLY A 244 14.26 1.85 -19.24
N TRP A 245 14.04 1.99 -17.93
CA TRP A 245 13.73 3.28 -17.33
C TRP A 245 14.82 4.36 -17.50
N PRO A 246 16.14 4.04 -17.53
CA PRO A 246 17.16 5.05 -17.84
C PRO A 246 16.94 5.74 -19.19
N GLU A 247 16.44 5.01 -20.19
CA GLU A 247 16.22 5.54 -21.54
C GLU A 247 15.13 6.61 -21.58
N TRP A 248 14.17 6.57 -20.64
CA TRP A 248 13.11 7.56 -20.55
C TRP A 248 13.68 8.98 -20.49
N TRP A 249 14.76 9.19 -19.73
CA TRP A 249 15.40 10.50 -19.55
C TRP A 249 16.09 11.05 -20.82
N SER A 250 16.21 10.24 -21.87
CA SER A 250 16.73 10.69 -23.17
C SER A 250 15.86 11.79 -23.78
N TRP A 251 14.57 11.90 -23.44
CA TRP A 251 13.73 13.01 -23.93
C TRP A 251 14.30 14.36 -23.50
N TRP A 252 14.81 14.44 -22.27
CA TRP A 252 15.44 15.64 -21.73
C TRP A 252 16.81 15.82 -22.39
N LEU A 253 17.67 14.80 -22.40
CA LEU A 253 19.01 14.90 -23.00
C LEU A 253 18.97 15.32 -24.48
N ASN A 254 17.97 14.87 -25.23
CA ASN A 254 17.79 15.17 -26.65
C ASN A 254 16.91 16.40 -26.92
N MET A 255 16.66 17.26 -25.93
CA MET A 255 15.93 18.51 -26.15
C MET A 255 16.70 19.41 -27.14
N PRO A 256 16.03 19.95 -28.18
CA PRO A 256 16.69 20.73 -29.25
C PRO A 256 17.49 21.94 -28.76
N ILE A 257 17.14 22.50 -27.60
CA ILE A 257 17.81 23.66 -27.02
C ILE A 257 19.24 23.38 -26.54
N TRP A 258 19.58 22.13 -26.21
CA TRP A 258 20.95 21.76 -25.81
C TRP A 258 21.54 20.54 -26.52
N SER A 259 20.76 19.74 -27.25
CA SER A 259 21.24 18.52 -27.92
C SER A 259 22.30 18.77 -29.01
N GLN A 260 22.48 20.03 -29.39
CA GLN A 260 23.49 20.50 -30.35
C GLN A 260 24.88 20.72 -29.74
N TRP A 261 25.00 20.71 -28.41
CA TRP A 261 26.29 20.85 -27.73
C TRP A 261 26.89 19.46 -27.47
N PRO A 262 28.19 19.25 -27.74
CA PRO A 262 28.84 17.99 -27.41
C PRO A 262 28.79 17.78 -25.89
N VAL A 263 28.37 16.57 -25.50
CA VAL A 263 28.37 16.08 -24.10
C VAL A 263 29.77 15.66 -23.70
#